data_AF-A0A2V9ZXA3-F1
#
_entry.id   AF-A0A2V9ZXA3-F1
#
_cell.length_a   1.000
_cell.length_b   1.000
_cell.length_c   1.000
_cell.angle_alpha   90.00
_cell.angle_beta   90.00
_cell.angle_gamma   90.00
#
_symmetry.space_group_name_H-M   'P 1'
#
loop_
_entity.id
_entity.type
_entity.pdbx_description
1 polymer ?
#
loop_
_entity_poly.entity_id
_entity_poly.type
_entity_poly.pdbx_seq_one_letter_code
_entity_poly.pdbx_strand_id
1 'polypeptide(L)'
;MKTIFAQNRRNWALYVASAALMLSVLALMRSNTATAYAAPANPDPWKSERQYPPLVFNSKAWLDCSISSTANGRQTMSTMSGQGFTFDAAMLPIQKSKLQLVGQTGMMYKFDSFPTETVKAHFNGIGDGTITEMKSEVEVAVSRFQQPGGAGTAIHFTAADITTDSAYVEFTGVFVRASDSKHFPFRVLFGRVEDGSGTVVPMDKAPDTRIMSKAVVLGSPRLPVAVTTALYEAEDDVAKLKIP
;
A
#
# COMPACT_ATOMS: atom_id res chain seq x y z
N MET A 1 10.59 -80.01 -33.49
CA MET A 1 11.32 -78.73 -33.35
C MET A 1 10.42 -77.49 -33.55
N LYS A 2 9.13 -77.53 -33.14
CA LYS A 2 8.15 -76.42 -33.33
C LYS A 2 7.73 -75.72 -32.03
N THR A 3 8.16 -76.23 -30.87
CA THR A 3 7.74 -75.76 -29.54
C THR A 3 8.66 -74.70 -28.92
N ILE A 4 9.90 -74.54 -29.42
CA ILE A 4 10.88 -73.60 -28.86
C ILE A 4 10.64 -72.15 -29.33
N PHE A 5 10.14 -71.96 -30.55
CA PHE A 5 9.92 -70.62 -31.12
C PHE A 5 8.72 -69.87 -30.51
N ALA A 6 7.69 -70.58 -30.04
CA ALA A 6 6.51 -69.97 -29.43
C ALA A 6 6.81 -69.40 -28.03
N GLN A 7 7.67 -70.08 -27.26
CA GLN A 7 8.04 -69.68 -25.91
C GLN A 7 8.95 -68.43 -25.92
N ASN A 8 9.81 -68.30 -26.94
CA ASN A 8 10.71 -67.16 -27.06
C ASN A 8 9.96 -65.85 -27.42
N ARG A 9 8.87 -65.92 -28.21
CA ARG A 9 8.03 -64.75 -28.53
C ARG A 9 7.23 -64.23 -27.33
N ARG A 10 6.77 -65.13 -26.46
CA ARG A 10 6.01 -64.75 -25.24
C ARG A 10 6.90 -64.01 -24.24
N ASN A 11 8.16 -64.44 -24.10
CA ASN A 11 9.14 -63.76 -23.25
C ASN A 11 9.52 -62.38 -23.82
N TRP A 12 9.67 -62.26 -25.15
CA TRP A 12 9.91 -60.96 -25.81
C TRP A 12 8.78 -59.95 -25.59
N ALA A 13 7.52 -60.38 -25.68
CA ALA A 13 6.37 -59.51 -25.42
C ALA A 13 6.35 -58.98 -23.97
N LEU A 14 6.74 -59.82 -22.99
CA LEU A 14 6.88 -59.42 -21.59
C LEU A 14 8.01 -58.40 -21.38
N TYR A 15 9.15 -58.56 -22.05
CA TYR A 15 10.24 -57.58 -21.95
C TYR A 15 9.88 -56.23 -22.58
N VAL A 16 9.19 -56.23 -23.73
CA VAL A 16 8.74 -54.99 -24.40
C VAL A 16 7.67 -54.26 -23.57
N ALA A 17 6.71 -55.00 -23.00
CA ALA A 17 5.69 -54.41 -22.11
C ALA A 17 6.32 -53.83 -20.82
N SER A 18 7.32 -54.51 -20.26
CA SER A 18 8.04 -54.04 -19.05
C SER A 18 8.86 -52.78 -19.33
N ALA A 19 9.52 -52.70 -20.50
CA ALA A 19 10.27 -51.52 -20.93
C ALA A 19 9.36 -50.31 -21.18
N ALA A 20 8.18 -50.51 -21.78
CA ALA A 20 7.19 -49.45 -21.98
C ALA A 20 6.62 -48.91 -20.66
N LEU A 21 6.39 -49.79 -19.68
CA LEU A 21 5.89 -49.40 -18.36
C LEU A 21 6.93 -48.57 -17.58
N MET A 22 8.22 -48.95 -17.63
CA MET A 22 9.32 -48.18 -17.03
C MET A 22 9.50 -46.79 -17.68
N LEU A 23 9.35 -46.69 -19.00
CA LEU A 23 9.41 -45.40 -19.72
C LEU A 23 8.23 -44.48 -19.36
N SER A 24 7.03 -45.02 -19.14
CA SER A 24 5.87 -44.22 -18.72
C SER A 24 6.00 -43.68 -17.28
N VAL A 25 6.63 -44.43 -16.36
CA VAL A 25 6.87 -43.97 -14.98
C VAL A 25 7.94 -42.86 -14.94
N LEU A 26 8.97 -42.93 -15.79
CA LEU A 26 9.97 -41.86 -15.94
C LEU A 26 9.40 -40.60 -16.61
N ALA A 27 8.43 -40.74 -17.52
CA ALA A 27 7.74 -39.61 -18.13
C ALA A 27 6.78 -38.90 -17.17
N LEU A 28 6.16 -39.63 -16.23
CA LEU A 28 5.32 -39.06 -15.17
C LEU A 28 6.13 -38.39 -14.05
N MET A 29 7.38 -38.78 -13.81
CA MET A 29 8.26 -38.10 -12.84
C MET A 29 8.91 -36.82 -13.36
N ARG A 30 8.91 -36.56 -14.69
CA ARG A 30 9.52 -35.35 -15.29
C ARG A 30 8.57 -34.16 -15.48
N SER A 31 7.30 -34.28 -15.10
CA SER A 31 6.29 -33.23 -15.36
C SER A 31 5.92 -32.37 -14.14
N ASN A 32 6.66 -32.49 -13.03
CA ASN A 32 6.41 -31.70 -11.80
C ASN A 32 7.53 -30.71 -11.45
N THR A 33 8.32 -30.27 -12.42
CA THR A 33 8.88 -28.93 -12.30
C THR A 33 7.83 -27.97 -12.82
N ALA A 34 6.87 -27.64 -11.94
CA ALA A 34 6.22 -26.35 -12.04
C ALA A 34 7.37 -25.34 -12.10
N THR A 35 7.59 -24.78 -13.29
CA THR A 35 8.21 -23.47 -13.40
C THR A 35 7.33 -22.56 -12.56
N ALA A 36 7.67 -22.44 -11.28
CA ALA A 36 7.28 -21.30 -10.49
C ALA A 36 7.73 -20.12 -11.35
N TYR A 37 6.76 -19.45 -11.96
CA TYR A 37 6.93 -18.06 -12.30
C TYR A 37 7.35 -17.42 -10.98
N ALA A 38 8.66 -17.25 -10.80
CA ALA A 38 9.18 -16.41 -9.75
C ALA A 38 8.46 -15.08 -9.99
N ALA A 39 7.52 -14.76 -9.10
CA ALA A 39 6.93 -13.43 -9.08
C ALA A 39 8.12 -12.47 -9.17
N PRO A 40 8.08 -11.47 -10.08
CA PRO A 40 9.17 -10.51 -10.17
C PRO A 40 9.44 -10.05 -8.75
N ALA A 41 10.69 -10.23 -8.30
CA ALA A 41 11.09 -9.86 -6.96
C ALA A 41 10.67 -8.41 -6.79
N ASN A 42 9.58 -8.18 -6.04
CA ASN A 42 9.17 -6.83 -5.69
C ASN A 42 10.38 -6.28 -4.93
N PRO A 43 11.12 -5.30 -5.48
CA PRO A 43 12.25 -4.72 -4.79
C PRO A 43 11.65 -3.79 -3.75
N ASP A 44 10.96 -4.36 -2.77
CA ASP A 44 10.57 -3.66 -1.58
C ASP A 44 11.89 -3.27 -0.89
N PRO A 45 12.30 -2.00 -0.99
CA PRO A 45 13.62 -1.58 -0.51
C PRO A 45 13.73 -1.76 1.01
N TRP A 46 12.58 -1.89 1.68
CA TRP A 46 12.48 -2.03 3.13
C TRP A 46 12.41 -3.49 3.59
N LYS A 47 12.46 -4.47 2.68
CA LYS A 47 12.31 -5.88 3.05
C LYS A 47 13.41 -6.35 4.00
N SER A 48 14.64 -5.86 3.82
CA SER A 48 15.76 -6.16 4.72
C SER A 48 15.64 -5.47 6.08
N GLU A 49 14.99 -4.31 6.13
CA GLU A 49 14.85 -3.53 7.36
C GLU A 49 13.61 -3.93 8.18
N ARG A 50 12.59 -4.51 7.52
CA ARG A 50 11.35 -5.02 8.14
C ARG A 50 11.43 -6.47 8.61
N GLN A 51 12.62 -7.02 8.84
CA GLN A 51 12.80 -8.43 9.24
C GLN A 51 12.25 -8.75 10.64
N TYR A 52 11.95 -7.73 11.45
CA TYR A 52 11.45 -7.88 12.81
C TYR A 52 9.93 -7.69 12.89
N PRO A 53 9.26 -8.31 13.88
CA PRO A 53 7.85 -8.01 14.13
C PRO A 53 7.71 -6.52 14.45
N PRO A 54 6.78 -5.80 13.80
CA PRO A 54 6.61 -4.38 14.02
C PRO A 54 6.08 -4.12 15.43
N LEU A 55 6.50 -3.00 16.00
CA LEU A 55 5.76 -2.34 17.07
C LEU A 55 4.51 -1.72 16.44
N VAL A 56 3.33 -2.16 16.87
CA VAL A 56 2.05 -1.70 16.32
C VAL A 56 1.34 -0.82 17.33
N PHE A 57 1.02 0.40 16.90
CA PHE A 57 0.37 1.42 17.70
C PHE A 57 -0.97 1.80 17.09
N ASN A 58 -1.97 1.96 17.94
CA ASN A 58 -3.25 2.53 17.56
C ASN A 58 -3.37 3.92 18.20
N SER A 59 -3.67 4.91 17.37
CA SER A 59 -3.80 6.30 17.77
C SER A 59 -5.00 6.95 17.09
N LYS A 60 -5.26 8.20 17.46
CA LYS A 60 -6.22 9.06 16.76
C LYS A 60 -5.49 10.24 16.19
N ALA A 61 -5.70 10.52 14.91
CA ALA A 61 -5.07 11.63 14.22
C ALA A 61 -6.05 12.34 13.29
N TRP A 62 -5.74 13.58 12.92
CA TRP A 62 -6.36 14.23 11.78
C TRP A 62 -5.31 14.47 10.70
N LEU A 63 -5.76 14.55 9.45
CA LEU A 63 -4.90 14.71 8.28
C LEU A 63 -5.46 15.82 7.39
N ASP A 64 -4.62 16.77 7.03
CA ASP A 64 -4.88 17.77 6.00
C ASP A 64 -3.98 17.50 4.81
N CYS A 65 -4.58 17.42 3.62
CA CYS A 65 -3.91 17.10 2.38
C CYS A 65 -4.35 18.07 1.28
N SER A 66 -3.45 18.97 0.89
CA SER A 66 -3.56 19.76 -0.32
C SER A 66 -2.52 19.30 -1.33
N ILE A 67 -2.90 19.04 -2.57
CA ILE A 67 -1.96 18.61 -3.60
C ILE A 67 -2.45 18.98 -5.00
N SER A 68 -1.53 19.34 -5.90
CA SER A 68 -1.81 19.76 -7.27
C SER A 68 -0.88 19.05 -8.25
N SER A 69 -1.31 18.90 -9.49
CA SER A 69 -0.47 18.44 -10.61
C SER A 69 0.49 19.52 -11.12
N THR A 70 0.27 20.79 -10.77
CA THR A 70 1.02 21.95 -11.29
C THR A 70 1.84 22.70 -10.24
N ALA A 71 1.63 22.41 -8.96
CA ALA A 71 2.30 23.07 -7.85
C ALA A 71 2.53 22.10 -6.69
N ASN A 72 3.53 22.40 -5.86
CA ASN A 72 3.78 21.63 -4.65
C ASN A 72 2.57 21.66 -3.73
N GLY A 73 2.25 20.52 -3.14
CA GLY A 73 1.22 20.36 -2.14
C GLY A 73 1.76 20.44 -0.72
N ARG A 74 0.89 20.16 0.25
CA ARG A 74 1.22 20.01 1.66
C ARG A 74 0.38 18.90 2.29
N GLN A 75 1.01 18.05 3.08
CA GLN A 75 0.36 17.02 3.88
C GLN A 75 0.77 17.17 5.34
N THR A 76 -0.21 17.45 6.19
CA THR A 76 -0.01 17.65 7.63
C THR A 76 -0.79 16.57 8.36
N MET A 77 -0.08 15.72 9.10
CA MET A 77 -0.67 14.75 10.00
C MET A 77 -0.41 15.20 11.44
N SER A 78 -1.42 15.09 12.30
CA SER A 78 -1.29 15.41 13.71
C SER A 78 -1.97 14.36 14.57
N THR A 79 -1.17 13.67 15.39
CA THR A 79 -1.67 12.73 16.38
C THR A 79 -2.30 13.50 17.54
N MET A 80 -3.58 13.25 17.77
CA MET A 80 -4.39 13.87 18.82
C MET A 80 -4.39 13.06 20.12
N SER A 81 -4.29 11.73 20.04
CA SER A 81 -4.15 10.85 21.20
C SER A 81 -3.52 9.51 20.83
N GLY A 82 -2.90 8.85 21.81
CA GLY A 82 -2.14 7.61 21.60
C GLY A 82 -0.74 7.88 21.04
N GLN A 83 -0.09 6.82 20.55
CA GLN A 83 1.28 6.86 20.02
C GLN A 83 1.23 6.90 18.49
N GLY A 84 1.91 7.89 17.88
CA GLY A 84 1.79 8.13 16.45
C GLY A 84 2.57 9.36 16.00
N PHE A 85 2.56 9.58 14.69
CA PHE A 85 3.29 10.67 14.06
C PHE A 85 2.53 12.00 14.07
N THR A 86 3.28 13.07 14.23
CA THR A 86 2.91 14.43 13.86
C THR A 86 3.99 14.97 12.93
N PHE A 87 3.60 15.39 11.73
CA PHE A 87 4.51 15.97 10.75
C PHE A 87 3.79 16.95 9.83
N ASP A 88 4.58 17.75 9.15
CA ASP A 88 4.12 18.66 8.11
C ASP A 88 5.08 18.60 6.92
N ALA A 89 4.59 18.05 5.80
CA ALA A 89 5.40 17.75 4.63
C ALA A 89 4.96 18.59 3.43
N ALA A 90 5.88 19.34 2.83
CA ALA A 90 5.70 19.84 1.47
C ALA A 90 5.82 18.67 0.49
N MET A 91 4.85 18.52 -0.42
CA MET A 91 4.76 17.39 -1.34
C MET A 91 5.03 17.84 -2.77
N LEU A 92 5.72 17.00 -3.55
CA LEU A 92 5.90 17.20 -4.98
C LEU A 92 4.54 17.21 -5.71
N PRO A 93 4.45 17.85 -6.88
CA PRO A 93 3.24 17.84 -7.68
C PRO A 93 2.85 16.41 -8.08
N ILE A 94 1.55 16.16 -8.24
CA ILE A 94 1.05 14.84 -8.59
C ILE A 94 1.51 14.46 -10.00
N GLN A 95 2.32 13.40 -10.10
CA GLN A 95 2.78 12.88 -11.39
C GLN A 95 1.87 11.76 -11.91
N LYS A 96 1.35 10.93 -11.00
CA LYS A 96 0.51 9.76 -11.31
C LYS A 96 -0.77 9.84 -10.49
N SER A 97 -1.88 10.08 -11.18
CA SER A 97 -3.21 10.03 -10.59
C SER A 97 -4.22 9.46 -11.56
N LYS A 98 -5.32 8.97 -11.00
CA LYS A 98 -6.50 8.56 -11.73
C LYS A 98 -7.72 9.11 -10.99
N LEU A 99 -8.69 9.61 -11.74
CA LEU A 99 -10.02 9.95 -11.29
C LEU A 99 -11.03 9.30 -12.24
N GLN A 100 -11.98 8.58 -11.66
CA GLN A 100 -13.03 7.89 -12.40
C GLN A 100 -14.39 8.27 -11.81
N LEU A 101 -15.30 8.76 -12.64
CA LEU A 101 -16.71 8.93 -12.29
C LEU A 101 -17.42 7.57 -12.38
N VAL A 102 -18.20 7.25 -11.35
CA VAL A 102 -18.96 6.01 -11.22
C VAL A 102 -20.44 6.36 -11.18
N GLY A 103 -21.14 6.09 -12.29
CA GLY A 103 -22.53 6.52 -12.45
C GLY A 103 -22.64 8.04 -12.52
N GLN A 104 -23.78 8.59 -12.05
CA GLN A 104 -24.04 10.04 -12.10
C GLN A 104 -23.53 10.80 -10.87
N THR A 105 -23.32 10.11 -9.74
CA THR A 105 -23.03 10.76 -8.45
C THR A 105 -21.82 10.18 -7.74
N GLY A 106 -21.25 9.06 -8.19
CA GLY A 106 -20.11 8.44 -7.55
C GLY A 106 -18.79 8.83 -8.20
N MET A 107 -17.70 8.77 -7.45
CA MET A 107 -16.36 8.88 -8.00
C MET A 107 -15.36 8.04 -7.22
N MET A 108 -14.28 7.67 -7.90
CA MET A 108 -13.10 7.06 -7.31
C MET A 108 -11.88 7.85 -7.75
N TYR A 109 -10.94 8.08 -6.86
CA TYR A 109 -9.66 8.63 -7.26
C TYR A 109 -8.51 7.96 -6.52
N LYS A 110 -7.35 7.94 -7.18
CA LYS A 110 -6.11 7.40 -6.66
C LYS A 110 -4.92 8.27 -7.05
N PHE A 111 -3.97 8.44 -6.16
CA PHE A 111 -2.67 9.03 -6.49
C PHE A 111 -1.60 8.60 -5.49
N ASP A 112 -0.35 8.72 -5.95
CA ASP A 112 0.84 8.62 -5.12
C ASP A 112 1.46 10.01 -5.00
N SER A 113 2.08 10.31 -3.85
CA SER A 113 2.91 11.51 -3.71
C SER A 113 4.09 11.30 -2.78
N PHE A 114 5.08 12.18 -2.96
CA PHE A 114 6.38 12.13 -2.30
C PHE A 114 6.72 13.52 -1.77
N PRO A 115 7.39 13.65 -0.63
CA PRO A 115 7.88 14.93 -0.14
C PRO A 115 8.85 15.60 -1.11
N THR A 116 8.97 16.91 -1.02
CA THR A 116 10.01 17.68 -1.71
C THR A 116 11.38 17.50 -1.06
N GLU A 117 11.41 17.14 0.22
CA GLU A 117 12.62 17.02 1.05
C GLU A 117 12.37 16.15 2.28
N THR A 118 13.41 15.91 3.08
CA THR A 118 13.28 15.24 4.38
C THR A 118 12.34 16.02 5.30
N VAL A 119 11.45 15.32 6.00
CA VAL A 119 10.36 15.95 6.77
C VAL A 119 10.69 15.92 8.26
N LYS A 120 10.60 17.06 8.95
CA LYS A 120 10.66 17.06 10.41
C LYS A 120 9.41 16.40 10.98
N ALA A 121 9.60 15.48 11.92
CA ALA A 121 8.51 14.73 12.51
C ALA A 121 8.72 14.52 14.02
N HIS A 122 7.61 14.37 14.72
CA HIS A 122 7.58 13.92 16.10
C HIS A 122 6.77 12.62 16.17
N PHE A 123 7.30 11.61 16.84
CA PHE A 123 6.54 10.41 17.17
C PHE A 123 6.26 10.38 18.67
N ASN A 124 4.98 10.47 19.05
CA ASN A 124 4.60 10.44 20.46
C ASN A 124 4.95 9.09 21.09
N GLY A 125 5.83 9.11 22.10
CA GLY A 125 6.38 7.92 22.76
C GLY A 125 7.79 7.52 22.32
N ILE A 126 8.31 8.07 21.21
CA ILE A 126 9.67 7.82 20.72
C ILE A 126 10.51 9.11 20.71
N GLY A 127 9.90 10.26 20.38
CA GLY A 127 10.53 11.58 20.39
C GLY A 127 10.61 12.23 19.00
N ASP A 128 11.43 13.28 18.91
CA ASP A 128 11.66 14.04 17.68
C ASP A 128 12.61 13.31 16.72
N GLY A 129 12.49 13.63 15.43
CA GLY A 129 13.35 13.10 14.38
C GLY A 129 13.02 13.65 13.00
N THR A 130 13.49 12.94 11.98
CA THR A 130 13.24 13.26 10.57
C THR A 130 12.73 12.05 9.82
N ILE A 131 11.79 12.25 8.92
CA ILE A 131 11.39 11.25 7.94
C ILE A 131 12.25 11.49 6.70
N THR A 132 13.19 10.59 6.45
CA THR A 132 14.19 10.72 5.36
C THR A 132 13.64 10.26 4.02
N GLU A 133 12.73 9.28 4.06
CA GLU A 133 12.04 8.75 2.90
C GLU A 133 10.55 8.65 3.24
N MET A 134 9.69 9.09 2.32
CA MET A 134 8.23 8.94 2.49
C MET A 134 7.52 8.79 1.16
N LYS A 135 6.55 7.89 1.12
CA LYS A 135 5.52 7.78 0.09
C LYS A 135 4.15 7.84 0.76
N SER A 136 3.26 8.63 0.18
CA SER A 136 1.83 8.57 0.51
C SER A 136 1.07 7.90 -0.63
N GLU A 137 0.24 6.92 -0.31
CA GLU A 137 -0.71 6.30 -1.25
C GLU A 137 -2.12 6.62 -0.81
N VAL A 138 -2.91 7.18 -1.72
CA VAL A 138 -4.29 7.59 -1.43
C VAL A 138 -5.21 6.99 -2.47
N GLU A 139 -6.25 6.32 -2.01
CA GLU A 139 -7.34 5.79 -2.82
C GLU A 139 -8.66 6.06 -2.09
N VAL A 140 -9.55 6.82 -2.73
CA VAL A 140 -10.82 7.21 -2.13
C VAL A 140 -11.98 6.92 -3.08
N ALA A 141 -12.98 6.20 -2.60
CA ALA A 141 -14.26 6.03 -3.28
C ALA A 141 -15.39 6.76 -2.54
N VAL A 142 -16.10 7.58 -3.31
CA VAL A 142 -17.17 8.46 -2.85
C VAL A 142 -18.45 8.04 -3.55
N SER A 143 -19.52 7.84 -2.78
CA SER A 143 -20.83 7.42 -3.28
C SER A 143 -21.65 8.55 -3.91
N ARG A 144 -21.42 9.77 -3.43
CA ARG A 144 -22.15 10.99 -3.80
C ARG A 144 -21.21 12.18 -3.84
N PHE A 145 -21.39 13.10 -4.79
CA PHE A 145 -20.64 14.34 -4.80
C PHE A 145 -21.49 15.48 -5.33
N GLN A 146 -21.03 16.71 -5.10
CA GLN A 146 -21.57 17.90 -5.71
C GLN A 146 -20.58 18.47 -6.72
N GLN A 147 -21.04 18.82 -7.92
CA GLN A 147 -20.21 19.47 -8.93
C GLN A 147 -21.02 20.61 -9.57
N PRO A 148 -21.21 21.74 -8.86
CA PRO A 148 -22.14 22.81 -9.28
C PRO A 148 -21.80 23.41 -10.65
N GLY A 149 -20.52 23.45 -11.01
CA GLY A 149 -20.05 23.95 -12.33
C GLY A 149 -20.20 22.94 -13.47
N GLY A 150 -20.70 21.73 -13.20
CA GLY A 150 -20.83 20.66 -14.19
C GLY A 150 -19.51 19.93 -14.49
N ALA A 151 -19.56 19.03 -15.47
CA ALA A 151 -18.45 18.13 -15.78
C ALA A 151 -17.14 18.88 -16.07
N GLY A 152 -16.04 18.42 -15.47
CA GLY A 152 -14.71 19.03 -15.59
C GLY A 152 -14.42 20.14 -14.57
N THR A 153 -15.38 20.48 -13.69
CA THR A 153 -15.19 21.48 -12.63
C THR A 153 -14.98 20.84 -11.25
N ALA A 154 -14.77 21.65 -10.22
CA ALA A 154 -14.54 21.18 -8.85
C ALA A 154 -15.67 20.26 -8.35
N ILE A 155 -15.27 19.10 -7.85
CA ILE A 155 -16.10 18.10 -7.21
C ILE A 155 -15.93 18.22 -5.70
N HIS A 156 -17.02 18.37 -4.97
CA HIS A 156 -17.05 18.49 -3.52
C HIS A 156 -17.72 17.27 -2.88
N PHE A 157 -17.17 16.80 -1.76
CA PHE A 157 -17.73 15.73 -0.95
C PHE A 157 -17.39 15.94 0.53
N THR A 158 -18.17 15.30 1.40
CA THR A 158 -17.98 15.26 2.85
C THR A 158 -17.64 13.85 3.30
N ALA A 159 -17.25 13.66 4.56
CA ALA A 159 -17.05 12.33 5.12
C ALA A 159 -18.28 11.41 5.00
N ALA A 160 -19.50 11.98 5.05
CA ALA A 160 -20.75 11.22 4.89
C ALA A 160 -20.91 10.64 3.48
N ASP A 161 -20.22 11.19 2.49
CA ASP A 161 -20.27 10.72 1.10
C ASP A 161 -19.24 9.62 0.81
N ILE A 162 -18.20 9.50 1.64
CA ILE A 162 -17.16 8.48 1.54
C ILE A 162 -17.80 7.12 1.82
N THR A 163 -17.58 6.17 0.90
CA THR A 163 -18.04 4.80 1.13
C THR A 163 -17.27 4.18 2.29
N THR A 164 -17.98 3.49 3.19
CA THR A 164 -17.50 3.11 4.55
C THR A 164 -16.16 2.37 4.58
N ASP A 165 -15.79 1.68 3.49
CA ASP A 165 -14.56 0.87 3.41
C ASP A 165 -13.49 1.41 2.45
N SER A 166 -13.67 2.62 1.90
CA SER A 166 -12.93 3.04 0.70
C SER A 166 -12.20 4.36 0.82
N ALA A 167 -11.84 4.82 2.01
CA ALA A 167 -10.82 5.87 2.17
C ALA A 167 -9.52 5.23 2.64
N TYR A 168 -8.74 4.71 1.69
CA TYR A 168 -7.42 4.19 1.94
C TYR A 168 -6.42 5.34 1.88
N VAL A 169 -5.79 5.63 3.01
CA VAL A 169 -4.63 6.53 3.08
C VAL A 169 -3.52 5.83 3.83
N GLU A 170 -2.39 5.68 3.16
CA GLU A 170 -1.20 5.05 3.70
C GLU A 170 0.01 5.98 3.57
N PHE A 171 0.79 6.07 4.64
CA PHE A 171 2.15 6.60 4.59
C PHE A 171 3.13 5.47 4.87
N THR A 172 4.17 5.36 4.04
CA THR A 172 5.32 4.50 4.29
C THR A 172 6.59 5.31 4.20
N GLY A 173 7.61 4.92 4.95
CA GLY A 173 8.85 5.69 5.00
C GLY A 173 9.82 5.19 6.04
N VAL A 174 10.85 6.00 6.31
CA VAL A 174 11.80 5.79 7.40
C VAL A 174 11.87 7.03 8.27
N PHE A 175 11.65 6.82 9.56
CA PHE A 175 11.86 7.82 10.59
C PHE A 175 13.23 7.61 11.25
N VAL A 176 14.03 8.65 11.32
CA VAL A 176 15.34 8.68 11.98
C VAL A 176 15.21 9.51 13.25
N ARG A 177 15.33 8.85 14.41
CA ARG A 177 15.19 9.51 15.72
C ARG A 177 16.38 10.43 15.99
N ALA A 178 16.11 11.65 16.45
CA ALA A 178 17.15 12.66 16.66
C ALA A 178 18.13 12.33 17.81
N SER A 179 17.70 11.61 18.84
CA SER A 179 18.51 11.35 20.03
C SER A 179 19.68 10.40 19.79
N ASP A 180 19.55 9.47 18.85
CA ASP A 180 20.51 8.39 18.62
C ASP A 180 20.67 7.99 17.14
N SER A 181 20.04 8.72 16.22
CA SER A 181 20.04 8.44 14.78
C SER A 181 19.50 7.05 14.41
N LYS A 182 18.69 6.43 15.28
CA LYS A 182 18.12 5.11 15.02
C LYS A 182 17.05 5.17 13.94
N HIS A 183 17.06 4.20 13.03
CA HIS A 183 16.15 4.11 11.91
C HIS A 183 14.93 3.25 12.23
N PHE A 184 13.76 3.77 11.87
CA PHE A 184 12.49 3.09 12.03
C PHE A 184 11.71 3.16 10.72
N PRO A 185 11.81 2.13 9.84
CA PRO A 185 10.83 1.94 8.80
C PRO A 185 9.43 1.95 9.41
N PHE A 186 8.50 2.62 8.75
CA PHE A 186 7.14 2.73 9.24
C PHE A 186 6.11 2.52 8.15
N ARG A 187 4.91 2.16 8.61
CA ARG A 187 3.68 2.16 7.84
C ARG A 187 2.58 2.74 8.70
N VAL A 188 1.95 3.81 8.25
CA VAL A 188 0.78 4.44 8.87
C VAL A 188 -0.41 4.17 7.97
N LEU A 189 -1.45 3.56 8.51
CA LEU A 189 -2.70 3.29 7.81
C LEU A 189 -3.85 4.01 8.51
N PHE A 190 -4.59 4.82 7.77
CA PHE A 190 -5.80 5.45 8.25
C PHE A 190 -6.98 4.49 8.20
N GLY A 191 -7.76 4.46 9.27
CA GLY A 191 -9.02 3.73 9.35
C GLY A 191 -10.18 4.53 8.77
N ARG A 192 -11.40 4.15 9.18
CA ARG A 192 -12.64 4.80 8.75
C ARG A 192 -12.66 6.29 9.08
N VAL A 193 -13.09 7.09 8.12
CA VAL A 193 -13.22 8.55 8.24
C VAL A 193 -14.65 8.90 8.63
N GLU A 194 -14.85 9.43 9.84
CA GLU A 194 -16.18 9.82 10.36
C GLU A 194 -16.48 11.31 10.19
N ASP A 195 -15.44 12.13 9.96
CA ASP A 195 -15.53 13.58 9.77
C ASP A 195 -14.48 14.01 8.74
N GLY A 196 -14.69 15.17 8.11
CA GLY A 196 -13.83 15.68 7.05
C GLY A 196 -14.55 16.06 5.77
N SER A 197 -13.79 16.59 4.83
CA SER A 197 -14.32 17.06 3.55
C SER A 197 -13.26 17.05 2.47
N GLY A 198 -13.69 17.12 1.22
CA GLY A 198 -12.81 17.10 0.08
C GLY A 198 -13.31 17.91 -1.10
N THR A 199 -12.36 18.51 -1.79
CA THR A 199 -12.52 19.10 -3.11
C THR A 199 -11.50 18.47 -4.04
N VAL A 200 -11.97 17.97 -5.18
CA VAL A 200 -11.13 17.39 -6.23
C VAL A 200 -11.50 18.04 -7.55
N VAL A 201 -10.49 18.57 -8.26
CA VAL A 201 -10.69 19.14 -9.58
C VAL A 201 -10.12 18.17 -10.61
N PRO A 202 -10.94 17.64 -11.53
CA PRO A 202 -10.46 16.80 -12.62
C PRO A 202 -9.66 17.64 -13.63
N MET A 203 -8.81 16.98 -14.42
CA MET A 203 -8.03 17.64 -15.48
C MET A 203 -8.89 18.06 -16.67
N ASP A 204 -9.97 17.32 -16.94
CA ASP A 204 -10.92 17.62 -18.00
C ASP A 204 -12.30 17.04 -17.66
N LYS A 205 -13.23 17.12 -18.62
CA LYS A 205 -14.62 16.64 -18.47
C LYS A 205 -14.80 15.13 -18.70
N ALA A 206 -13.74 14.39 -19.02
CA ALA A 206 -13.86 12.96 -19.30
C ALA A 206 -14.20 12.19 -18.01
N PRO A 207 -15.03 11.12 -18.10
CA PRO A 207 -15.40 10.33 -16.92
C PRO A 207 -14.22 9.52 -16.36
N ASP A 208 -13.19 9.23 -17.15
CA ASP A 208 -11.90 8.70 -16.70
C ASP A 208 -10.83 9.73 -17.08
N THR A 209 -10.18 10.32 -16.09
CA THR A 209 -9.27 11.45 -16.24
C THR A 209 -8.22 11.47 -15.13
N ARG A 210 -7.37 12.50 -15.10
CA ARG A 210 -6.38 12.72 -14.04
C ARG A 210 -6.88 13.77 -13.05
N ILE A 211 -6.30 13.76 -11.86
CA ILE A 211 -6.53 14.82 -10.86
C ILE A 211 -5.69 16.04 -11.26
N MET A 212 -6.35 17.19 -11.46
CA MET A 212 -5.65 18.47 -11.60
C MET A 212 -5.21 18.99 -10.24
N SER A 213 -6.12 19.06 -9.28
CA SER A 213 -5.84 19.47 -7.91
C SER A 213 -6.81 18.85 -6.91
N LYS A 214 -6.40 18.83 -5.64
CA LYS A 214 -7.14 18.24 -4.53
C LYS A 214 -6.84 19.01 -3.25
N ALA A 215 -7.88 19.21 -2.44
CA ALA A 215 -7.77 19.61 -1.04
C ALA A 215 -8.72 18.75 -0.22
N VAL A 216 -8.22 17.97 0.73
CA VAL A 216 -9.01 17.05 1.56
C VAL A 216 -8.52 17.11 2.99
N VAL A 217 -9.47 17.17 3.91
CA VAL A 217 -9.24 17.01 5.35
C VAL A 217 -9.93 15.72 5.78
N LEU A 218 -9.19 14.83 6.45
CA LEU A 218 -9.71 13.61 7.06
C LEU A 218 -9.70 13.74 8.58
N GLY A 219 -10.87 13.55 9.18
CA GLY A 219 -11.13 13.79 10.59
C GLY A 219 -11.20 15.27 10.94
N SER A 220 -11.35 15.51 12.24
CA SER A 220 -11.22 16.83 12.85
C SER A 220 -10.67 16.69 14.26
N PRO A 221 -10.32 17.80 14.95
CA PRO A 221 -9.96 17.72 16.35
C PRO A 221 -11.05 17.11 17.25
N ARG A 222 -12.33 17.19 16.86
CA ARG A 222 -13.45 16.62 17.62
C ARG A 222 -13.69 15.15 17.28
N LEU A 223 -13.53 14.77 16.02
CA LEU A 223 -13.70 13.42 15.50
C LEU A 223 -12.47 13.01 14.70
N PRO A 224 -11.34 12.72 15.38
CA PRO A 224 -10.12 12.30 14.70
C PRO A 224 -10.27 10.86 14.17
N VAL A 225 -9.54 10.56 13.10
CA VAL A 225 -9.51 9.25 12.45
C VAL A 225 -8.68 8.29 13.29
N ALA A 226 -9.13 7.05 13.43
CA ALA A 226 -8.32 5.97 14.00
C ALA A 226 -7.17 5.64 13.05
N VAL A 227 -5.95 5.55 13.57
CA VAL A 227 -4.74 5.30 12.78
C VAL A 227 -3.97 4.14 13.38
N THR A 228 -3.54 3.21 12.53
CA THR A 228 -2.63 2.14 12.90
C THR A 228 -1.24 2.45 12.36
N THR A 229 -0.25 2.52 13.25
CA THR A 229 1.16 2.73 12.88
C THR A 229 1.97 1.50 13.22
N ALA A 230 2.59 0.89 12.22
CA ALA A 230 3.61 -0.13 12.40
C ALA A 230 4.99 0.53 12.30
N LEU A 231 5.84 0.34 13.30
CA LEU A 231 7.24 0.74 13.32
C LEU A 231 8.11 -0.50 13.41
N TYR A 232 9.05 -0.63 12.49
CA TYR A 232 10.03 -1.68 12.49
C TYR A 232 11.30 -1.05 13.05
N GLU A 233 11.75 -1.54 14.20
CA GLU A 233 13.04 -1.10 14.71
C GLU A 233 14.12 -1.85 13.95
N ALA A 234 14.92 -1.15 13.15
CA ALA A 234 16.13 -1.73 12.63
C ALA A 234 17.14 -1.77 13.78
N GLU A 235 17.51 -2.94 14.33
CA GLU A 235 18.83 -3.23 14.92
C GLU A 235 18.94 -4.58 15.67
N ASP A 236 20.19 -5.01 15.85
CA ASP A 236 20.69 -6.14 16.67
C ASP A 236 20.14 -6.20 18.12
N ASP A 237 19.49 -5.14 18.60
CA ASP A 237 19.09 -4.93 19.99
C ASP A 237 17.59 -5.06 20.28
N VAL A 238 16.72 -5.40 19.31
CA VAL A 238 15.29 -5.69 19.56
C VAL A 238 15.12 -6.83 20.59
N ALA A 239 16.08 -7.75 20.68
CA ALA A 239 16.11 -8.81 21.70
C ALA A 239 16.22 -8.28 23.14
N LYS A 240 16.68 -7.03 23.34
CA LYS A 240 16.85 -6.40 24.66
C LYS A 240 15.62 -5.60 25.11
N LEU A 241 14.66 -5.34 24.24
CA LEU A 241 13.38 -4.71 24.59
C LEU A 241 12.34 -5.70 25.13
N LYS A 242 12.77 -6.84 25.67
CA LYS A 242 11.92 -7.60 26.59
C LYS A 242 11.66 -6.72 27.81
N ILE A 243 10.52 -6.04 27.80
CA ILE A 243 9.95 -5.36 28.96
C ILE A 243 9.85 -6.42 30.08
N PRO A 244 10.28 -6.08 31.32
CA PRO A 244 10.18 -6.98 32.48
C PRO A 244 8.74 -7.42 32.77
#